data_AF-A0A2S4W970-F1
#
_entry.id   AF-A0A2S4W970-F1
#
_cell.length_a   1.000
_cell.length_b   1.000
_cell.length_c   1.000
_cell.angle_alpha   90.00
_cell.angle_beta   90.00
_cell.angle_gamma   90.00
#
_symmetry.space_group_name_H-M   'P 1'
#
loop_
_entity.id
_entity.type
_entity.pdbx_description
1 polymer ?
#
loop_
_entity_poly.entity_id
_entity_poly.type
_entity_poly.pdbx_seq_one_letter_code
_entity_poly.pdbx_strand_id
1 'polypeptide(L)'
;MIPDDQIPATLIYSPTRNLTWQALKAINESREIRGGHHDPASPFARRFHSTTGDLDKFDIIEGFEQSNFPVVSCTMALGLGQNWKRVQRVVHLGRGDPSSICQMIGRCGRGDDNPGLGIMFVEKNRRTGKNKISDFPNHRAFENGYIPSDDDRMDALAITPVCLRVAFALDNMLGYIPLSNDDPNVISENREANNGFARCLCSNCEPESAEDLVLGLKYLSIANFKPNIVNPELDFLLPVLPLPPKLTQPRSCINKKTGSAPLDGELENLAVELVKWFAGYYKENISPSHAEFKPGERFRLFDARRMALAHHNNLSADLLEKAIGGESIDGQMDFLQSRIDEYVKTERFLDYLSKINEAREQGGAKKIAAAAKNRQRWQGGLRKPFRKN
;
A
#
# COMPACT_ATOMS: atom_id res chain seq x y z
N MET A 1 1.76 18.15 -9.84
CA MET A 1 2.66 17.17 -9.21
C MET A 1 3.96 17.87 -8.87
N ILE A 2 4.56 17.62 -7.70
CA ILE A 2 5.84 18.25 -7.33
C ILE A 2 6.97 17.64 -8.19
N PRO A 3 7.84 18.45 -8.83
CA PRO A 3 9.01 17.97 -9.57
C PRO A 3 9.94 17.09 -8.73
N ASP A 4 10.65 16.12 -9.33
CA ASP A 4 11.48 15.16 -8.58
C ASP A 4 12.59 15.85 -7.76
N ASP A 5 13.23 16.86 -8.34
CA ASP A 5 14.28 17.68 -7.70
C ASP A 5 13.75 18.52 -6.53
N GLN A 6 12.43 18.67 -6.41
CA GLN A 6 11.77 19.39 -5.34
C GLN A 6 11.22 18.46 -4.24
N ILE A 7 11.41 17.15 -4.35
CA ILE A 7 10.97 16.19 -3.33
C ILE A 7 11.99 16.15 -2.19
N PRO A 8 11.55 16.30 -0.92
CA PRO A 8 12.43 16.15 0.23
C PRO A 8 13.15 14.79 0.22
N ALA A 9 14.46 14.80 0.49
CA ALA A 9 15.28 13.59 0.41
C ALA A 9 14.74 12.51 1.37
N THR A 10 14.33 11.37 0.80
CA THR A 10 13.52 10.36 1.50
C THR A 10 14.18 8.98 1.48
N LEU A 11 14.27 8.35 2.64
CA LEU A 11 14.53 6.91 2.76
C LEU A 11 13.24 6.17 3.10
N ILE A 12 12.94 5.10 2.37
CA ILE A 12 11.80 4.21 2.64
C ILE A 12 12.33 2.85 3.05
N TYR A 13 12.32 2.56 4.34
CA TYR A 13 12.74 1.27 4.89
C TYR A 13 11.64 0.24 4.78
N SER A 14 12.01 -0.99 4.39
CA SER A 14 11.12 -2.15 4.35
C SER A 14 11.84 -3.41 4.84
N PRO A 15 11.15 -4.35 5.51
CA PRO A 15 11.79 -5.50 6.14
C PRO A 15 12.27 -6.54 5.13
N THR A 16 11.69 -6.58 3.93
CA THR A 16 12.06 -7.56 2.90
C THR A 16 12.45 -6.90 1.59
N ARG A 17 13.30 -7.58 0.83
CA ARG A 17 13.62 -7.20 -0.56
C ARG A 17 12.35 -7.05 -1.38
N ASN A 18 11.40 -7.96 -1.29
CA ASN A 18 10.16 -7.86 -2.06
C ASN A 18 9.35 -6.59 -1.70
N LEU A 19 9.31 -6.21 -0.42
CA LEU A 19 8.60 -5.00 0.01
C LEU A 19 9.28 -3.71 -0.48
N THR A 20 10.61 -3.64 -0.56
CA THR A 20 11.28 -2.49 -1.20
C THR A 20 10.85 -2.30 -2.65
N TRP A 21 10.64 -3.40 -3.37
CA TRP A 21 10.13 -3.35 -4.74
C TRP A 21 8.67 -2.88 -4.80
N GLN A 22 7.82 -3.37 -3.90
CA GLN A 22 6.42 -2.95 -3.82
C GLN A 22 6.27 -1.47 -3.43
N ALA A 23 7.10 -1.00 -2.49
CA ALA A 23 7.17 0.40 -2.11
C ALA A 23 7.57 1.27 -3.31
N LEU A 24 8.62 0.87 -4.04
CA LEU A 24 9.06 1.54 -5.26
C LEU A 24 7.96 1.59 -6.33
N LYS A 25 7.24 0.48 -6.52
CA LYS A 25 6.08 0.41 -7.41
C LYS A 25 4.99 1.40 -6.99
N ALA A 26 4.59 1.39 -5.72
CA ALA A 26 3.53 2.25 -5.21
C ALA A 26 3.84 3.75 -5.38
N ILE A 27 5.08 4.16 -5.12
CA ILE A 27 5.48 5.58 -5.27
C ILE A 27 5.64 6.02 -6.73
N ASN A 28 5.99 5.11 -7.65
CA ASN A 28 6.04 5.42 -9.08
C ASN A 28 4.62 5.51 -9.66
N GLU A 29 3.75 4.56 -9.31
CA GLU A 29 2.35 4.55 -9.77
C GLU A 29 1.56 5.76 -9.25
N SER A 30 1.83 6.22 -8.02
CA SER A 30 1.20 7.43 -7.48
C SER A 30 1.63 8.72 -8.20
N ARG A 31 2.73 8.67 -8.94
CA ARG A 31 3.22 9.73 -9.83
C ARG A 31 2.90 9.46 -11.30
N GLU A 32 2.02 8.49 -11.57
CA GLU A 32 1.60 8.08 -12.91
C GLU A 32 2.73 7.54 -13.81
N ILE A 33 3.85 7.14 -13.21
CA ILE A 33 5.00 6.54 -13.90
C ILE A 33 4.80 5.03 -13.97
N ARG A 34 4.13 4.56 -15.03
CA ARG A 34 3.92 3.12 -15.25
C ARG A 34 5.26 2.42 -15.47
N GLY A 35 5.48 1.31 -14.75
CA GLY A 35 6.71 0.52 -14.86
C GLY A 35 7.97 1.20 -14.31
N GLY A 36 7.91 2.42 -13.76
CA GLY A 36 9.10 3.17 -13.31
C GLY A 36 9.94 2.46 -12.24
N HIS A 37 9.35 1.51 -11.51
CA HIS A 37 10.04 0.67 -10.54
C HIS A 37 10.99 -0.38 -11.17
N HIS A 38 10.92 -0.58 -12.49
CA HIS A 38 11.85 -1.41 -13.26
C HIS A 38 13.07 -0.63 -13.76
N ASP A 39 13.07 0.71 -13.66
CA ASP A 39 14.18 1.54 -14.11
C ASP A 39 15.25 1.68 -13.02
N PRO A 40 16.43 1.04 -13.14
CA PRO A 40 17.50 1.17 -12.15
C PRO A 40 18.15 2.55 -12.15
N ALA A 41 18.03 3.32 -13.24
CA ALA A 41 18.65 4.63 -13.41
C ALA A 41 17.68 5.79 -13.12
N SER A 42 16.48 5.48 -12.62
CA SER A 42 15.40 6.46 -12.38
C SER A 42 15.91 7.73 -11.67
N PRO A 43 15.52 8.93 -12.15
CA PRO A 43 15.82 10.21 -11.51
C PRO A 43 14.92 10.49 -10.29
N PHE A 44 13.89 9.67 -10.08
CA PHE A 44 12.95 9.83 -8.98
C PHE A 44 13.30 8.95 -7.78
N ALA A 45 13.41 7.64 -7.99
CA ALA A 45 13.55 6.70 -6.90
C ALA A 45 14.37 5.47 -7.28
N ARG A 46 15.30 5.08 -6.42
CA ARG A 46 16.14 3.89 -6.63
C ARG A 46 16.03 2.90 -5.48
N ARG A 47 16.43 1.65 -5.72
CA ARG A 47 16.29 0.54 -4.78
C ARG A 47 17.63 0.09 -4.24
N PHE A 48 17.74 -0.05 -2.92
CA PHE A 48 18.94 -0.52 -2.24
C PHE A 48 18.64 -1.72 -1.33
N HIS A 49 19.40 -2.82 -1.45
CA HIS A 49 19.29 -3.94 -0.52
C HIS A 49 20.60 -4.73 -0.41
N SER A 50 20.66 -5.69 0.51
CA SER A 50 21.88 -6.47 0.80
C SER A 50 22.53 -7.14 -0.42
N THR A 51 21.73 -7.59 -1.39
CA THR A 51 22.23 -8.26 -2.61
C THR A 51 22.36 -7.31 -3.81
N THR A 52 22.34 -6.00 -3.60
CA THR A 52 22.67 -5.02 -4.65
C THR A 52 24.17 -5.15 -4.94
N GLY A 53 24.58 -5.08 -6.22
CA GLY A 53 26.00 -5.14 -6.58
C GLY A 53 26.77 -4.00 -5.92
N ASP A 54 28.04 -4.20 -5.59
CA ASP A 54 28.79 -3.19 -4.82
C ASP A 54 29.00 -1.88 -5.58
N LEU A 55 29.11 -1.95 -6.92
CA LEU A 55 29.12 -0.78 -7.80
C LEU A 55 27.77 -0.02 -7.73
N ASP A 56 26.65 -0.72 -7.91
CA ASP A 56 25.33 -0.11 -7.81
C ASP A 56 25.07 0.50 -6.43
N LYS A 57 25.56 -0.13 -5.34
CA LYS A 57 25.46 0.44 -4.00
C LYS A 57 26.17 1.79 -3.92
N PHE A 58 27.40 1.86 -4.44
CA PHE A 58 28.19 3.09 -4.46
C PHE A 58 27.47 4.17 -5.28
N ASP A 59 27.04 3.85 -6.49
CA ASP A 59 26.34 4.78 -7.39
C ASP A 59 25.03 5.32 -6.79
N ILE A 60 24.29 4.47 -6.06
CA ILE A 60 23.06 4.88 -5.37
C ILE A 60 23.39 5.82 -4.20
N ILE A 61 24.41 5.49 -3.40
CA ILE A 61 24.80 6.34 -2.26
C ILE A 61 25.29 7.70 -2.78
N GLU A 62 26.25 7.70 -3.70
CA GLU A 62 26.82 8.92 -4.27
C GLU A 62 25.76 9.75 -4.99
N GLY A 63 24.96 9.13 -5.85
CA GLY A 63 23.90 9.83 -6.58
C GLY A 63 22.82 10.41 -5.65
N PHE A 64 22.53 9.73 -4.54
CA PHE A 64 21.62 10.27 -3.53
C PHE A 64 22.25 11.41 -2.73
N GLU A 65 23.55 11.37 -2.40
CA GLU A 65 24.23 12.49 -1.74
C GLU A 65 24.35 13.72 -2.66
N GLN A 66 24.58 13.51 -3.95
CA GLN A 66 24.69 14.55 -4.98
C GLN A 66 23.35 15.13 -5.45
N SER A 67 22.22 14.65 -4.92
CA SER A 67 20.88 15.10 -5.33
C SER A 67 20.44 14.71 -6.73
N ASN A 68 21.02 13.67 -7.32
CA ASN A 68 20.61 13.16 -8.64
C ASN A 68 19.21 12.52 -8.62
N PHE A 69 18.78 12.05 -7.46
CA PHE A 69 17.40 11.59 -7.21
C PHE A 69 17.02 11.78 -5.73
N PRO A 70 15.73 11.93 -5.41
CA PRO A 70 15.25 12.26 -4.07
C PRO A 70 14.86 11.07 -3.19
N VAL A 71 14.63 9.86 -3.73
CA VAL A 71 14.10 8.73 -2.94
C VAL A 71 14.94 7.46 -3.05
N VAL A 72 15.19 6.81 -1.91
CA VAL A 72 15.74 5.45 -1.87
C VAL A 72 14.77 4.52 -1.14
N SER A 73 14.30 3.48 -1.83
CA SER A 73 13.61 2.37 -1.19
C SER A 73 14.61 1.28 -0.79
N CYS A 74 14.69 0.97 0.50
CA CYS A 74 15.76 0.16 1.04
C CYS A 74 15.34 -0.85 2.10
N THR A 75 16.13 -1.92 2.22
CA THR A 75 16.06 -2.76 3.42
C THR A 75 16.90 -2.15 4.52
N MET A 76 16.80 -2.72 5.73
CA MET A 76 17.69 -2.38 6.86
C MET A 76 19.18 -2.54 6.54
N ALA A 77 19.53 -3.25 5.45
CA ALA A 77 20.91 -3.34 4.95
C ALA A 77 21.49 -1.97 4.57
N LEU A 78 20.64 -1.00 4.21
CA LEU A 78 21.03 0.41 4.18
C LEU A 78 21.09 0.95 5.63
N GLY A 79 21.87 0.28 6.47
CA GLY A 79 22.79 0.88 7.45
C GLY A 79 22.73 0.36 8.89
N LEU A 80 23.91 0.51 9.53
CA LEU A 80 24.12 0.95 10.93
C LEU A 80 25.30 1.96 11.06
N GLY A 81 25.91 2.43 9.96
CA GLY A 81 27.18 3.22 10.02
C GLY A 81 27.36 4.35 8.99
N GLN A 82 26.36 4.70 8.17
CA GLN A 82 26.44 5.82 7.22
C GLN A 82 25.78 7.08 7.77
N ASN A 83 26.39 8.25 7.53
CA ASN A 83 25.89 9.55 7.99
C ASN A 83 25.08 10.25 6.90
N TRP A 84 23.76 10.29 7.08
CA TRP A 84 22.83 10.83 6.11
C TRP A 84 22.43 12.28 6.40
N LYS A 85 23.33 13.24 6.16
CA LYS A 85 23.05 14.66 6.45
C LYS A 85 21.91 15.25 5.61
N ARG A 86 21.74 14.77 4.36
CA ARG A 86 20.71 15.23 3.41
C ARG A 86 19.31 14.73 3.77
N VAL A 87 19.17 13.60 4.46
CA VAL A 87 17.88 12.93 4.64
C VAL A 87 16.95 13.79 5.49
N GLN A 88 15.81 14.13 4.91
CA GLN A 88 14.77 14.96 5.49
C GLN A 88 13.58 14.12 5.94
N ARG A 89 13.30 13.03 5.23
CA ARG A 89 12.16 12.16 5.52
C ARG A 89 12.59 10.71 5.61
N VAL A 90 12.13 10.02 6.63
CA VAL A 90 12.26 8.57 6.75
C VAL A 90 10.86 7.96 6.85
N VAL A 91 10.58 6.99 5.98
CA VAL A 91 9.36 6.19 6.02
C VAL A 91 9.74 4.78 6.41
N HIS A 92 9.15 4.25 7.48
CA HIS A 92 9.30 2.85 7.86
C HIS A 92 8.02 2.09 7.51
N LEU A 93 8.16 1.04 6.71
CA LEU A 93 7.06 0.16 6.30
C LEU A 93 7.17 -1.19 7.01
N GLY A 94 6.11 -1.62 7.68
CA GLY A 94 6.03 -2.95 8.25
C GLY A 94 6.63 -3.04 9.66
N ARG A 95 7.01 -4.25 10.06
CA ARG A 95 7.46 -4.58 11.42
C ARG A 95 8.96 -4.81 11.47
N GLY A 96 9.52 -4.59 12.65
CA GLY A 96 10.92 -4.81 13.00
C GLY A 96 11.09 -4.59 14.50
N ASP A 97 12.33 -4.68 14.99
CA ASP A 97 12.64 -4.26 16.35
C ASP A 97 12.42 -2.74 16.52
N PRO A 98 11.62 -2.29 17.50
CA PRO A 98 11.34 -0.88 17.71
C PRO A 98 12.59 -0.01 17.93
N SER A 99 13.63 -0.52 18.58
CA SER A 99 14.87 0.23 18.80
C SER A 99 15.59 0.47 17.47
N SER A 100 15.64 -0.53 16.60
CA SER A 100 16.14 -0.41 15.23
C SER A 100 15.31 0.56 14.41
N ILE A 101 13.98 0.56 14.56
CA ILE A 101 13.08 1.52 13.91
C ILE A 101 13.35 2.95 14.40
N CYS A 102 13.50 3.14 15.71
CA CYS A 102 13.88 4.42 16.31
C CYS A 102 15.19 4.93 15.72
N GLN A 103 16.20 4.06 15.60
CA GLN A 103 17.49 4.43 15.01
C GLN A 103 17.39 4.78 13.52
N MET A 104 16.55 4.07 12.76
CA MET A 104 16.29 4.37 11.35
C MET A 104 15.59 5.71 11.18
N ILE A 105 14.56 5.98 11.96
CA ILE A 105 13.84 7.27 11.93
C ILE A 105 14.75 8.41 12.36
N GLY A 106 15.58 8.20 13.37
CA GLY A 106 16.59 9.17 13.82
C GLY A 106 17.72 9.44 12.81
N ARG A 107 17.60 8.96 11.56
CA ARG A 107 18.51 9.33 10.44
C ARG A 107 18.08 10.57 9.70
N CYS A 108 16.78 10.86 9.62
CA CYS A 108 16.38 12.22 9.25
C CYS A 108 16.76 13.15 10.41
N GLY A 109 17.05 14.42 10.12
CA GLY A 109 17.33 15.36 11.20
C GLY A 109 18.81 15.58 11.54
N ARG A 110 19.75 14.89 10.88
CA ARG A 110 21.17 14.84 11.29
C ARG A 110 22.05 15.98 10.79
N GLY A 111 21.50 16.94 10.05
CA GLY A 111 22.21 18.14 9.61
C GLY A 111 21.87 19.34 10.49
N ASP A 112 22.81 20.28 10.63
CA ASP A 112 22.52 21.58 11.23
C ASP A 112 21.37 22.24 10.46
N ASP A 113 20.36 22.71 11.20
CA ASP A 113 19.17 23.35 10.63
C ASP A 113 18.34 22.48 9.66
N ASN A 114 18.48 21.15 9.72
CA ASN A 114 17.78 20.20 8.86
C ASN A 114 16.80 19.32 9.67
N PRO A 115 15.64 19.82 10.10
CA PRO A 115 14.67 18.99 10.84
C PRO A 115 14.18 17.82 9.99
N GLY A 116 13.93 16.69 10.66
CA GLY A 116 13.55 15.44 10.02
C GLY A 116 12.11 15.02 10.33
N LEU A 117 11.44 14.39 9.36
CA LEU A 117 10.13 13.77 9.53
C LEU A 117 10.22 12.25 9.47
N GLY A 118 9.88 11.61 10.58
CA GLY A 118 9.68 10.16 10.67
C GLY A 118 8.22 9.79 10.42
N ILE A 119 7.97 8.86 9.50
CA ILE A 119 6.65 8.31 9.21
C ILE A 119 6.70 6.81 9.41
N MET A 120 5.82 6.28 10.27
CA MET A 120 5.73 4.84 10.53
C MET A 120 4.40 4.30 10.03
N PHE A 121 4.44 3.39 9.06
CA PHE A 121 3.28 2.61 8.65
C PHE A 121 3.21 1.36 9.52
N VAL A 122 2.45 1.48 10.61
CA VAL A 122 2.16 0.38 11.55
C VAL A 122 0.77 -0.21 11.29
N GLU A 123 0.65 -1.51 11.46
CA GLU A 123 -0.64 -2.21 11.34
C GLU A 123 -1.49 -1.90 12.57
N LYS A 124 -2.56 -1.12 12.43
CA LYS A 124 -3.45 -0.77 13.55
C LYS A 124 -4.15 -1.97 14.18
N ASN A 125 -4.46 -3.00 13.40
CA ASN A 125 -5.08 -4.23 13.88
C ASN A 125 -4.46 -5.45 13.19
N ARG A 126 -3.92 -6.39 13.98
CA ARG A 126 -3.34 -7.64 13.53
C ARG A 126 -4.19 -8.82 14.01
N ARG A 127 -4.48 -9.76 13.11
CA ARG A 127 -5.32 -10.94 13.39
C ARG A 127 -4.83 -11.78 14.59
N THR A 128 -3.52 -11.84 14.78
CA THR A 128 -2.84 -12.60 15.85
C THR A 128 -2.02 -11.69 16.77
N GLY A 129 -2.32 -10.39 16.77
CA GLY A 129 -1.62 -9.41 17.60
C GLY A 129 -2.47 -8.89 18.74
N LYS A 130 -1.80 -8.14 19.61
CA LYS A 130 -2.41 -7.41 20.70
C LYS A 130 -2.89 -6.07 20.14
N ASN A 131 -4.20 -5.86 20.11
CA ASN A 131 -4.81 -4.72 19.41
C ASN A 131 -5.46 -3.72 20.38
N LYS A 132 -5.48 -4.05 21.67
CA LYS A 132 -6.00 -3.20 22.74
C LYS A 132 -5.18 -3.43 24.00
N ILE A 133 -5.20 -2.44 24.89
CA ILE A 133 -4.42 -2.45 26.14
C ILE A 133 -4.70 -3.71 26.98
N SER A 134 -5.96 -4.19 26.99
CA SER A 134 -6.33 -5.41 27.73
C SER A 134 -5.70 -6.71 27.21
N ASP A 135 -5.16 -6.71 25.99
CA ASP A 135 -4.48 -7.88 25.43
C ASP A 135 -3.07 -8.06 26.01
N PHE A 136 -2.56 -7.05 26.74
CA PHE A 136 -1.27 -7.08 27.40
C PHE A 136 -1.46 -7.58 28.85
N PRO A 137 -0.84 -8.73 29.21
CA PRO A 137 -1.12 -9.43 30.47
C PRO A 137 -0.82 -8.62 31.72
N ASN A 138 0.03 -7.59 31.62
CA ASN A 138 0.03 -6.41 32.46
C ASN A 138 0.63 -5.27 31.63
N HIS A 139 0.00 -4.10 31.63
CA HIS A 139 0.45 -2.92 30.87
C HIS A 139 1.73 -2.29 31.44
N ARG A 140 2.20 -2.78 32.59
CA ARG A 140 3.47 -2.43 33.23
C ARG A 140 4.44 -3.57 32.99
N ALA A 141 5.47 -3.32 32.19
CA ALA A 141 6.50 -4.32 31.92
C ALA A 141 7.22 -4.74 33.22
N PHE A 142 7.73 -5.96 33.26
CA PHE A 142 8.57 -6.52 34.34
C PHE A 142 7.93 -6.76 35.72
N GLU A 143 6.78 -6.16 36.07
CA GLU A 143 6.16 -6.35 37.41
C GLU A 143 5.85 -7.83 37.74
N ASN A 144 5.57 -8.65 36.72
CA ASN A 144 5.25 -10.08 36.89
C ASN A 144 6.28 -11.03 36.22
N GLY A 145 7.46 -10.53 35.85
CA GLY A 145 8.43 -11.31 35.06
C GLY A 145 8.08 -11.43 33.56
N TYR A 146 7.10 -10.66 33.08
CA TYR A 146 6.80 -10.55 31.65
C TYR A 146 7.88 -9.74 30.93
N ILE A 147 8.57 -10.38 29.98
CA ILE A 147 9.55 -9.76 29.08
C ILE A 147 8.89 -9.61 27.71
N PRO A 148 8.63 -8.38 27.24
CA PRO A 148 8.02 -8.16 25.92
C PRO A 148 8.90 -8.69 24.79
N SER A 149 8.31 -9.43 23.86
CA SER A 149 8.95 -9.72 22.58
C SER A 149 8.95 -8.49 21.66
N ASP A 150 9.76 -8.49 20.60
CA ASP A 150 9.74 -7.41 19.59
C ASP A 150 8.35 -7.23 18.98
N ASP A 151 7.62 -8.33 18.78
CA ASP A 151 6.24 -8.27 18.28
C ASP A 151 5.28 -7.66 19.30
N ASP A 152 5.47 -7.91 20.59
CA ASP A 152 4.68 -7.27 21.65
C ASP A 152 5.00 -5.77 21.73
N ARG A 153 6.28 -5.40 21.62
CA ARG A 153 6.71 -3.99 21.65
C ARG A 153 6.17 -3.23 20.44
N MET A 154 6.17 -3.84 19.25
CA MET A 154 5.57 -3.26 18.04
C MET A 154 4.05 -3.16 18.12
N ASP A 155 3.36 -4.15 18.71
CA ASP A 155 1.92 -4.08 18.96
C ASP A 155 1.60 -2.96 19.96
N ALA A 156 2.42 -2.79 20.99
CA ALA A 156 2.30 -1.70 21.95
C ALA A 156 2.56 -0.33 21.30
N LEU A 157 3.59 -0.21 20.44
CA LEU A 157 3.89 1.02 19.70
C LEU A 157 2.75 1.44 18.77
N ALA A 158 1.99 0.48 18.22
CA ALA A 158 0.87 0.78 17.34
C ALA A 158 -0.34 1.39 18.06
N ILE A 159 -0.46 1.21 19.38
CA ILE A 159 -1.64 1.64 20.17
C ILE A 159 -1.29 2.54 21.35
N THR A 160 -0.01 2.79 21.63
CA THR A 160 0.41 3.56 22.80
C THR A 160 -0.15 4.98 22.74
N PRO A 161 -0.74 5.48 23.84
CA PRO A 161 -1.15 6.87 23.95
C PRO A 161 -0.01 7.81 24.36
N VAL A 162 1.16 7.26 24.70
CA VAL A 162 2.29 8.01 25.25
C VAL A 162 3.02 8.77 24.14
N CYS A 163 3.59 9.93 24.46
CA CYS A 163 4.49 10.67 23.56
C CYS A 163 5.52 9.71 22.92
N LEU A 164 5.64 9.72 21.59
CA LEU A 164 6.55 8.80 20.89
C LEU A 164 8.02 8.99 21.29
N ARG A 165 8.45 10.21 21.62
CA ARG A 165 9.81 10.46 22.13
C ARG A 165 10.06 9.73 23.44
N VAL A 166 9.12 9.83 24.38
CA VAL A 166 9.17 9.16 25.68
C VAL A 166 9.07 7.65 25.51
N ALA A 167 8.16 7.18 24.66
CA ALA A 167 7.99 5.76 24.38
C ALA A 167 9.29 5.14 23.83
N PHE A 168 9.94 5.79 22.86
CA PHE A 168 11.23 5.33 22.34
C PHE A 168 12.38 5.46 23.35
N ALA A 169 12.38 6.49 24.20
CA ALA A 169 13.38 6.61 25.26
C ALA A 169 13.29 5.43 26.24
N LEU A 170 12.07 5.14 26.72
CA LEU A 170 11.81 4.01 27.62
C LEU A 170 12.09 2.67 26.97
N ASP A 171 11.77 2.50 25.69
CA ASP A 171 12.10 1.29 24.95
C ASP A 171 13.61 1.06 24.86
N ASN A 172 14.38 2.10 24.57
CA ASN A 172 15.84 2.00 24.50
C ASN A 172 16.49 1.80 25.87
N MET A 173 15.91 2.32 26.95
CA MET A 173 16.47 2.22 28.31
C MET A 173 16.04 0.95 29.05
N LEU A 174 14.77 0.57 28.90
CA LEU A 174 14.13 -0.48 29.69
C LEU A 174 13.62 -1.66 28.84
N GLY A 175 13.61 -1.56 27.52
CA GLY A 175 13.23 -2.67 26.63
C GLY A 175 11.71 -2.89 26.49
N TYR A 176 10.89 -1.86 26.71
CA TYR A 176 9.45 -1.94 26.48
C TYR A 176 8.83 -0.62 26.04
N ILE A 177 7.66 -0.70 25.39
CA ILE A 177 6.85 0.46 25.02
C ILE A 177 5.73 0.64 26.07
N PRO A 178 5.63 1.81 26.72
CA PRO A 178 4.58 2.07 27.71
C PRO A 178 3.21 2.17 27.04
N LEU A 179 2.17 1.74 27.76
CA LEU A 179 0.78 1.74 27.27
C LEU A 179 -0.14 2.72 28.02
N SER A 180 0.40 3.45 29.01
CA SER A 180 -0.34 4.44 29.80
C SER A 180 0.56 5.61 30.15
N ASN A 181 -0.01 6.81 30.21
CA ASN A 181 0.66 8.00 30.74
C ASN A 181 0.83 7.92 32.28
N ASP A 182 0.08 7.05 32.94
CA ASP A 182 0.19 6.80 34.39
C ASP A 182 1.29 5.76 34.73
N ASP A 183 2.04 5.28 33.74
CA ASP A 183 3.20 4.42 33.99
C ASP A 183 4.24 5.20 34.81
N PRO A 184 4.71 4.68 35.96
CA PRO A 184 5.70 5.37 36.81
C PRO A 184 6.96 5.78 36.06
N ASN A 185 7.40 5.00 35.07
CA ASN A 185 8.57 5.31 34.24
C ASN A 185 8.28 6.43 33.24
N VAL A 186 7.04 6.56 32.76
CA VAL A 186 6.63 7.70 31.93
C VAL A 186 6.59 8.98 32.78
N ILE A 187 6.06 8.90 33.99
CA ILE A 187 6.00 10.04 34.93
C ILE A 187 7.41 10.48 35.35
N SER A 188 8.31 9.52 35.58
CA SER A 188 9.70 9.82 35.96
C SER A 188 10.53 10.37 34.79
N GLU A 189 10.23 9.97 33.55
CA GLU A 189 10.78 10.54 32.32
C GLU A 189 10.22 11.94 31.98
N ASN A 190 10.15 12.81 32.99
CA ASN A 190 9.93 14.26 32.84
C ASN A 190 11.19 15.01 32.38
N ARG A 191 12.20 14.29 31.91
CA ARG A 191 13.50 14.83 31.48
C ARG A 191 13.35 15.93 30.42
N GLU A 192 12.41 15.80 29.50
CA GLU A 192 12.18 16.78 28.43
C GLU A 192 11.72 18.13 28.99
N ALA A 193 10.76 18.12 29.92
CA ALA A 193 10.27 19.34 30.58
C ALA A 193 11.37 19.99 31.43
N ASN A 194 12.15 19.17 32.15
CA ASN A 194 13.23 19.66 33.01
C ASN A 194 14.41 20.25 32.22
N ASN A 195 14.65 19.79 30.99
CA ASN A 195 15.74 20.26 30.14
C ASN A 195 15.31 21.31 29.10
N GLY A 196 14.07 21.83 29.18
CA GLY A 196 13.58 22.88 28.28
C GLY A 196 13.48 22.45 26.82
N PHE A 197 13.17 21.18 26.55
CA PHE A 197 12.99 20.69 25.19
C PHE A 197 11.77 21.37 24.55
N ALA A 198 11.84 21.59 23.23
CA ALA A 198 10.70 22.09 22.47
C ALA A 198 9.52 21.10 22.55
N ARG A 199 8.30 21.64 22.58
CA ARG A 199 7.05 20.87 22.59
C ARG A 199 7.09 19.77 21.52
N CYS A 200 6.64 18.58 21.89
CA CYS A 200 6.60 17.45 20.97
C CYS A 200 5.41 17.58 20.01
N LEU A 201 5.67 17.41 18.71
CA LEU A 201 4.67 17.43 17.63
C LEU A 201 4.37 16.01 17.09
N CYS A 202 4.66 14.97 17.87
CA CYS A 202 4.33 13.61 17.44
C CYS A 202 2.82 13.39 17.39
N SER A 203 2.38 12.36 16.66
CA SER A 203 0.95 12.03 16.48
C SER A 203 0.17 11.79 17.77
N ASN A 204 0.85 11.47 18.87
CA ASN A 204 0.21 11.27 20.17
C ASN A 204 0.10 12.56 20.99
N CYS A 205 0.96 13.55 20.73
CA CYS A 205 0.95 14.85 21.42
C CYS A 205 0.09 15.88 20.67
N GLU A 206 0.17 15.89 19.34
CA GLU A 206 -0.57 16.81 18.45
C GLU A 206 -1.32 16.02 17.36
N PRO A 207 -2.41 15.33 17.70
CA PRO A 207 -3.10 14.44 16.76
C PRO A 207 -3.70 15.17 15.56
N GLU A 208 -4.30 16.35 15.76
CA GLU A 208 -4.92 17.15 14.68
C GLU A 208 -3.86 17.63 13.68
N SER A 209 -2.77 18.23 14.19
CA SER A 209 -1.62 18.64 13.38
C SER A 209 -1.01 17.48 12.58
N ALA A 210 -0.87 16.30 13.21
CA ALA A 210 -0.35 15.13 12.53
C ALA A 210 -1.29 14.64 11.42
N GLU A 211 -2.61 14.69 11.61
CA GLU A 211 -3.59 14.35 10.57
C GLU A 211 -3.50 15.32 9.38
N ASP A 212 -3.45 16.62 9.66
CA ASP A 212 -3.27 17.65 8.63
C ASP A 212 -1.97 17.46 7.86
N LEU A 213 -0.85 17.21 8.58
CA LEU A 213 0.45 16.94 7.96
C LEU A 213 0.39 15.72 7.04
N VAL A 214 -0.29 14.63 7.46
CA VAL A 214 -0.49 13.42 6.63
C VAL A 214 -1.25 13.73 5.35
N LEU A 215 -2.33 14.52 5.43
CA LEU A 215 -3.08 14.98 4.26
C LEU A 215 -2.25 15.91 3.36
N GLY A 216 -1.34 16.66 3.98
CA GLY A 216 -0.44 17.63 3.36
C GLY A 216 0.81 17.04 2.70
N LEU A 217 1.19 15.79 3.00
CA LEU A 217 2.48 15.20 2.59
C LEU A 217 2.77 15.30 1.09
N LYS A 218 1.75 15.24 0.25
CA LYS A 218 1.87 15.30 -1.22
C LYS A 218 2.15 16.72 -1.75
N TYR A 219 2.03 17.74 -0.90
CA TYR A 219 2.28 19.15 -1.20
C TYR A 219 3.58 19.67 -0.58
N LEU A 220 4.31 18.84 0.16
CA LEU A 220 5.60 19.20 0.73
C LEU A 220 6.72 19.11 -0.31
N SER A 221 7.36 20.25 -0.58
CA SER A 221 8.56 20.39 -1.37
C SER A 221 9.75 20.77 -0.49
N ILE A 222 10.98 20.75 -1.03
CA ILE A 222 12.18 21.18 -0.31
C ILE A 222 12.01 22.58 0.31
N ALA A 223 11.35 23.50 -0.41
CA ALA A 223 11.20 24.90 0.02
C ALA A 223 10.29 25.07 1.24
N ASN A 224 9.23 24.27 1.36
CA ASN A 224 8.24 24.39 2.44
C ASN A 224 8.32 23.25 3.47
N PHE A 225 9.18 22.25 3.27
CA PHE A 225 9.25 21.08 4.17
C PHE A 225 9.54 21.48 5.62
N LYS A 226 10.62 22.23 5.83
CA LYS A 226 11.08 22.65 7.17
C LYS A 226 9.99 23.39 7.96
N PRO A 227 9.42 24.52 7.50
CA PRO A 227 8.42 25.24 8.27
C PRO A 227 7.18 24.40 8.58
N ASN A 228 6.79 23.48 7.70
CA ASN A 228 5.58 22.67 7.90
C ASN A 228 5.74 21.47 8.84
N ILE A 229 6.97 21.01 9.13
CA ILE A 229 7.19 19.87 10.04
C ILE A 229 7.58 20.30 11.46
N VAL A 230 7.97 21.56 11.64
CA VAL A 230 8.36 22.12 12.96
C VAL A 230 7.28 22.99 13.59
N ASN A 231 6.19 23.26 12.86
CA ASN A 231 5.05 24.02 13.35
C ASN A 231 3.79 23.13 13.37
N PRO A 232 2.87 23.35 14.32
CA PRO A 232 1.60 22.62 14.37
C PRO A 232 0.71 22.90 13.15
N GLU A 233 0.73 24.13 12.65
CA GLU A 233 -0.10 24.57 11.53
C GLU A 233 0.69 24.55 10.22
N LEU A 234 0.04 24.08 9.15
CA LEU A 234 0.60 24.11 7.81
C LEU A 234 0.59 25.54 7.26
N ASP A 235 1.65 25.93 6.55
CA ASP A 235 1.75 27.24 5.89
C ASP A 235 0.96 27.33 4.57
N PHE A 236 0.27 26.24 4.20
CA PHE A 236 -0.60 26.16 3.05
C PHE A 236 -1.96 25.56 3.41
N LEU A 237 -2.98 25.96 2.67
CA LEU A 237 -4.32 25.40 2.81
C LEU A 237 -4.38 24.02 2.17
N LEU A 238 -4.85 23.03 2.93
CA LEU A 238 -5.19 21.74 2.38
C LEU A 238 -6.37 21.91 1.42
N PRO A 239 -6.24 21.46 0.15
CA PRO A 239 -7.38 21.44 -0.74
C PRO A 239 -8.47 20.57 -0.14
N VAL A 240 -9.72 21.06 -0.15
CA VAL A 240 -10.88 20.23 0.22
C VAL A 240 -10.92 19.08 -0.78
N LEU A 241 -10.43 17.92 -0.36
CA LEU A 241 -10.51 16.74 -1.19
C LEU A 241 -12.00 16.41 -1.32
N PRO A 242 -12.57 16.36 -2.55
CA PRO A 242 -13.88 15.75 -2.70
C PRO A 242 -13.77 14.35 -2.09
N LEU A 243 -14.78 13.96 -1.31
CA LEU A 243 -14.81 12.65 -0.66
C LEU A 243 -14.31 11.63 -1.68
N PRO A 244 -13.17 10.95 -1.44
CA PRO A 244 -12.60 10.08 -2.44
C PRO A 244 -13.74 9.18 -2.88
N PRO A 245 -14.07 9.11 -4.20
CA PRO A 245 -15.09 8.17 -4.65
C PRO A 245 -14.70 6.87 -4.02
N LYS A 246 -15.61 6.28 -3.22
CA LYS A 246 -15.32 5.08 -2.42
C LYS A 246 -14.37 4.25 -3.24
N LEU A 247 -13.15 4.06 -2.76
CA LEU A 247 -12.23 3.12 -3.37
C LEU A 247 -12.99 1.79 -3.24
N THR A 248 -13.83 1.48 -4.23
CA THR A 248 -14.01 0.13 -4.69
C THR A 248 -12.58 -0.24 -4.98
N GLN A 249 -11.94 -0.90 -4.01
CA GLN A 249 -10.83 -1.79 -4.27
C GLN A 249 -11.13 -2.36 -5.65
N PRO A 250 -10.24 -2.27 -6.64
CA PRO A 250 -10.43 -3.05 -7.84
C PRO A 250 -10.60 -4.45 -7.28
N ARG A 251 -11.84 -4.94 -7.27
CA ARG A 251 -12.11 -6.31 -6.90
C ARG A 251 -11.29 -7.00 -7.95
N SER A 252 -10.18 -7.58 -7.53
CA SER A 252 -9.53 -8.61 -8.31
C SER A 252 -10.65 -9.64 -8.53
N CYS A 253 -11.34 -9.49 -9.66
CA CYS A 253 -12.45 -10.34 -10.07
C CYS A 253 -11.92 -11.75 -10.39
N ILE A 254 -10.59 -11.86 -10.47
CA ILE A 254 -9.83 -13.08 -10.66
C ILE A 254 -9.22 -13.51 -9.32
N ASN A 255 -9.95 -14.34 -8.59
CA ASN A 255 -9.39 -15.08 -7.47
C ASN A 255 -8.84 -16.43 -7.93
N LYS A 256 -8.25 -17.21 -7.01
CA LYS A 256 -7.70 -18.55 -7.31
C LYS A 256 -8.72 -19.55 -7.89
N LYS A 257 -10.02 -19.32 -7.67
CA LYS A 257 -11.13 -20.17 -8.15
C LYS A 257 -11.77 -19.64 -9.45
N THR A 258 -11.45 -18.42 -9.87
CA THR A 258 -11.95 -17.85 -11.13
C THR A 258 -11.41 -18.68 -12.29
N GLY A 259 -12.31 -19.26 -13.09
CA GLY A 259 -12.00 -20.22 -14.17
C GLY A 259 -12.47 -21.65 -13.89
N SER A 260 -12.71 -22.02 -12.62
CA SER A 260 -13.15 -23.38 -12.25
C SER A 260 -14.60 -23.67 -12.64
N ALA A 261 -15.47 -22.66 -12.57
CA ALA A 261 -16.87 -22.76 -12.98
C ALA A 261 -17.09 -22.19 -14.39
N PRO A 262 -18.10 -22.68 -15.13
CA PRO A 262 -18.53 -22.06 -16.39
C PRO A 262 -18.90 -20.60 -16.21
N LEU A 263 -18.60 -19.79 -17.23
CA LEU A 263 -19.02 -18.40 -17.32
C LEU A 263 -20.46 -18.29 -17.82
N ASP A 264 -21.03 -17.10 -17.66
CA ASP A 264 -22.40 -16.83 -18.08
C ASP A 264 -22.47 -16.42 -19.55
N GLY A 265 -23.39 -17.04 -20.29
CA GLY A 265 -23.71 -16.70 -21.68
C GLY A 265 -22.50 -16.71 -22.63
N GLU A 266 -22.35 -15.64 -23.41
CA GLU A 266 -21.35 -15.53 -24.49
C GLU A 266 -19.91 -15.45 -23.98
N LEU A 267 -19.68 -15.22 -22.68
CA LEU A 267 -18.34 -15.26 -22.10
C LEU A 267 -17.77 -16.69 -22.06
N GLU A 268 -18.61 -17.70 -21.88
CA GLU A 268 -18.18 -19.10 -21.94
C GLU A 268 -17.87 -19.51 -23.39
N ASN A 269 -18.67 -19.04 -24.35
CA ASN A 269 -18.41 -19.26 -25.78
C ASN A 269 -17.09 -18.62 -26.21
N LEU A 270 -16.82 -17.39 -25.79
CA LEU A 270 -15.52 -16.74 -26.00
C LEU A 270 -14.37 -17.55 -25.40
N ALA A 271 -14.53 -18.08 -24.18
CA ALA A 271 -13.50 -18.92 -23.56
C ALA A 271 -13.24 -20.22 -24.36
N VAL A 272 -14.28 -20.84 -24.91
CA VAL A 272 -14.14 -22.02 -25.77
C VAL A 272 -13.44 -21.69 -27.09
N GLU A 273 -13.77 -20.56 -27.72
CA GLU A 273 -13.10 -20.11 -28.95
C GLU A 273 -11.64 -19.73 -28.71
N LEU A 274 -11.33 -19.10 -27.58
CA LEU A 274 -9.96 -18.78 -27.17
C LEU A 274 -9.06 -20.02 -27.10
N VAL A 275 -9.56 -21.14 -26.56
CA VAL A 275 -8.81 -22.40 -26.55
C VAL A 275 -8.56 -22.92 -27.97
N LYS A 276 -9.52 -22.77 -28.88
CA LYS A 276 -9.37 -23.19 -30.29
C LYS A 276 -8.35 -22.32 -31.02
N TRP A 277 -8.42 -21.00 -30.87
CA TRP A 277 -7.47 -20.08 -31.49
C TRP A 277 -6.05 -20.30 -30.97
N PHE A 278 -5.89 -20.50 -29.66
CA PHE A 278 -4.58 -20.86 -29.10
C PHE A 278 -4.06 -22.18 -29.67
N ALA A 279 -4.91 -23.21 -29.79
CA ALA A 279 -4.51 -24.48 -30.37
C ALA A 279 -4.10 -24.37 -31.85
N GLY A 280 -4.69 -23.45 -32.61
CA GLY A 280 -4.25 -23.10 -33.97
C GLY A 280 -2.88 -22.44 -33.96
N TYR A 281 -2.74 -21.35 -33.21
CA TYR A 281 -1.49 -20.59 -33.07
C TYR A 281 -0.32 -21.48 -32.61
N TYR A 282 -0.57 -22.38 -31.66
CA TYR A 282 0.43 -23.33 -31.15
C TYR A 282 0.95 -24.26 -32.27
N LYS A 283 0.07 -24.77 -33.14
CA LYS A 283 0.46 -25.68 -34.23
C LYS A 283 1.21 -24.98 -35.35
N GLU A 284 0.93 -23.70 -35.57
CA GLU A 284 1.61 -22.89 -36.58
C GLU A 284 3.01 -22.47 -36.14
N ASN A 285 3.20 -22.22 -34.84
CA ASN A 285 4.45 -21.71 -34.29
C ASN A 285 5.36 -22.79 -33.67
N ILE A 286 4.83 -23.97 -33.35
CA ILE A 286 5.60 -25.08 -32.79
C ILE A 286 5.44 -26.33 -33.66
N SER A 287 6.55 -26.79 -34.23
CA SER A 287 6.58 -28.02 -35.01
C SER A 287 6.18 -29.23 -34.15
N PRO A 288 5.33 -30.15 -34.65
CA PRO A 288 4.89 -31.33 -33.90
C PRO A 288 6.04 -32.23 -33.39
N SER A 289 7.21 -32.18 -34.04
CA SER A 289 8.41 -32.93 -33.61
C SER A 289 9.16 -32.28 -32.45
N HIS A 290 8.88 -31.02 -32.13
CA HIS A 290 9.54 -30.23 -31.07
C HIS A 290 8.57 -29.87 -29.93
N ALA A 291 7.30 -30.30 -30.01
CA ALA A 291 6.29 -30.01 -29.01
C ALA A 291 6.37 -31.04 -27.86
N GLU A 292 7.03 -30.67 -26.76
CA GLU A 292 7.05 -31.48 -25.52
C GLU A 292 5.66 -31.57 -24.85
N PHE A 293 4.79 -30.59 -25.11
CA PHE A 293 3.46 -30.47 -24.51
C PHE A 293 2.37 -30.29 -25.56
N LYS A 294 1.14 -30.66 -25.21
CA LYS A 294 -0.03 -30.40 -26.06
C LYS A 294 -0.55 -28.96 -25.82
N PRO A 295 -1.20 -28.32 -26.81
CA PRO A 295 -1.76 -26.97 -26.63
C PRO A 295 -2.71 -26.88 -25.42
N GLY A 296 -3.56 -27.88 -25.22
CA GLY A 296 -4.50 -27.94 -24.10
C GLY A 296 -3.84 -28.16 -22.72
N GLU A 297 -2.55 -28.47 -22.66
CA GLU A 297 -1.81 -28.53 -21.39
C GLU A 297 -1.26 -27.16 -20.99
N ARG A 298 -1.02 -26.27 -21.97
CA ARG A 298 -0.47 -24.92 -21.80
C ARG A 298 -1.54 -23.85 -21.66
N PHE A 299 -2.67 -23.98 -22.35
CA PHE A 299 -3.79 -23.05 -22.23
C PHE A 299 -5.09 -23.84 -22.12
N ARG A 300 -5.59 -23.95 -20.89
CA ARG A 300 -6.80 -24.71 -20.58
C ARG A 300 -8.01 -23.81 -20.63
N LEU A 301 -9.19 -24.43 -20.65
CA LEU A 301 -10.45 -23.70 -20.50
C LEU A 301 -10.49 -22.86 -19.21
N PHE A 302 -9.79 -23.32 -18.16
CA PHE A 302 -9.59 -22.54 -16.94
C PHE A 302 -8.93 -21.17 -17.20
N ASP A 303 -7.86 -21.16 -18.01
CA ASP A 303 -7.10 -19.95 -18.36
C ASP A 303 -7.88 -19.06 -19.33
N ALA A 304 -8.55 -19.67 -20.31
CA ALA A 304 -9.40 -18.96 -21.26
C ALA A 304 -10.57 -18.24 -20.60
N ARG A 305 -11.22 -18.88 -19.60
CA ARG A 305 -12.29 -18.25 -18.82
C ARG A 305 -11.79 -17.05 -18.02
N ARG A 306 -10.58 -17.13 -17.46
CA ARG A 306 -9.95 -16.00 -16.77
C ARG A 306 -9.71 -14.85 -17.73
N MET A 307 -9.19 -15.14 -18.93
CA MET A 307 -8.92 -14.15 -19.96
C MET A 307 -10.21 -13.45 -20.45
N ALA A 308 -11.27 -14.22 -20.72
CA ALA A 308 -12.58 -13.69 -21.14
C ALA A 308 -13.19 -12.76 -20.07
N LEU A 309 -13.19 -13.18 -18.80
CA LEU A 309 -13.67 -12.35 -17.68
C LEU A 309 -12.82 -11.10 -17.48
N ALA A 310 -11.50 -11.23 -17.61
CA ALA A 310 -10.58 -10.14 -17.41
C ALA A 310 -10.78 -9.03 -18.44
N HIS A 311 -10.94 -9.41 -19.71
CA HIS A 311 -11.29 -8.48 -20.78
C HIS A 311 -12.65 -7.82 -20.53
N HIS A 312 -13.69 -8.61 -20.19
CA HIS A 312 -15.03 -8.07 -19.89
C HIS A 312 -15.02 -7.05 -18.72
N ASN A 313 -14.10 -7.19 -17.78
CA ASN A 313 -13.94 -6.28 -16.63
C ASN A 313 -12.94 -5.14 -16.89
N ASN A 314 -12.47 -4.94 -18.12
CA ASN A 314 -11.49 -3.92 -18.50
C ASN A 314 -10.19 -3.95 -17.68
N LEU A 315 -9.68 -5.16 -17.38
CA LEU A 315 -8.39 -5.31 -16.70
C LEU A 315 -7.23 -4.99 -17.65
N SER A 316 -6.10 -4.51 -17.11
CA SER A 316 -4.89 -4.23 -17.88
C SER A 316 -4.21 -5.52 -18.39
N ALA A 317 -3.49 -5.40 -19.52
CA ALA A 317 -2.71 -6.49 -20.12
C ALA A 317 -1.76 -7.18 -19.11
N ASP A 318 -1.08 -6.41 -18.25
CA ASP A 318 -0.17 -6.97 -17.23
C ASP A 318 -0.88 -7.85 -16.18
N LEU A 319 -2.16 -7.58 -15.90
CA LEU A 319 -2.96 -8.38 -14.97
C LEU A 319 -3.52 -9.62 -15.67
N LEU A 320 -3.79 -9.54 -16.97
CA LEU A 320 -4.17 -10.65 -17.84
C LEU A 320 -3.05 -11.68 -17.95
N GLU A 321 -1.84 -11.23 -18.27
CA GLU A 321 -0.66 -12.07 -18.40
C GLU A 321 -0.37 -12.83 -17.09
N LYS A 322 -0.41 -12.13 -15.96
CA LYS A 322 -0.25 -12.74 -14.62
C LYS A 322 -1.39 -13.70 -14.26
N ALA A 323 -2.60 -13.48 -14.77
CA ALA A 323 -3.74 -14.33 -14.50
C ALA A 323 -3.69 -15.67 -15.25
N ILE A 324 -3.04 -15.71 -16.41
CA ILE A 324 -2.91 -16.93 -17.22
C ILE A 324 -1.54 -17.61 -17.09
N GLY A 325 -0.59 -17.00 -16.37
CA GLY A 325 0.70 -17.61 -16.05
C GLY A 325 1.87 -17.16 -16.94
N GLY A 326 1.74 -16.05 -17.67
CA GLY A 326 2.77 -15.54 -18.58
C GLY A 326 2.61 -16.04 -20.02
N GLU A 327 3.36 -15.41 -20.94
CA GLU A 327 3.50 -15.92 -22.30
C GLU A 327 4.19 -17.29 -22.31
N SER A 328 3.54 -18.27 -22.94
CA SER A 328 4.13 -19.58 -23.18
C SER A 328 4.77 -19.68 -24.56
N ILE A 329 4.39 -18.78 -25.48
CA ILE A 329 4.91 -18.65 -26.85
C ILE A 329 5.00 -17.16 -27.14
N ASP A 330 6.10 -16.71 -27.73
CA ASP A 330 6.30 -15.31 -28.14
C ASP A 330 5.12 -14.81 -28.99
N GLY A 331 4.55 -13.66 -28.62
CA GLY A 331 3.44 -13.02 -29.33
C GLY A 331 2.08 -13.67 -29.12
N GLN A 332 1.98 -14.69 -28.26
CA GLN A 332 0.72 -15.33 -27.90
C GLN A 332 -0.30 -14.31 -27.35
N MET A 333 0.12 -13.38 -26.49
CA MET A 333 -0.81 -12.46 -25.84
C MET A 333 -1.39 -11.46 -26.83
N ASP A 334 -0.54 -10.90 -27.69
CA ASP A 334 -0.98 -9.97 -28.73
C ASP A 334 -1.95 -10.65 -29.70
N PHE A 335 -1.66 -11.90 -30.09
CA PHE A 335 -2.56 -12.70 -30.92
C PHE A 335 -3.91 -12.93 -30.24
N LEU A 336 -3.93 -13.44 -29.00
CA LEU A 336 -5.18 -13.71 -28.30
C LEU A 336 -5.99 -12.44 -28.02
N GLN A 337 -5.33 -11.35 -27.65
CA GLN A 337 -5.97 -10.06 -27.42
C GLN A 337 -6.63 -9.53 -28.71
N SER A 338 -5.94 -9.59 -29.84
CA SER A 338 -6.51 -9.18 -31.13
C SER A 338 -7.76 -9.98 -31.51
N ARG A 339 -7.78 -11.29 -31.24
CA ARG A 339 -8.95 -12.15 -31.49
C ARG A 339 -10.11 -11.84 -30.55
N ILE A 340 -9.84 -11.48 -29.30
CA ILE A 340 -10.89 -11.00 -28.39
C ILE A 340 -11.48 -9.70 -28.93
N ASP A 341 -10.64 -8.73 -29.33
CA ASP A 341 -11.09 -7.45 -29.87
C ASP A 341 -11.93 -7.58 -31.16
N GLU A 342 -11.69 -8.63 -31.96
CA GLU A 342 -12.53 -9.02 -33.09
C GLU A 342 -13.85 -9.64 -32.63
N TYR A 343 -13.81 -10.57 -31.68
CA TYR A 343 -14.99 -11.31 -31.21
C TYR A 343 -16.00 -10.42 -30.49
N VAL A 344 -15.53 -9.46 -29.69
CA VAL A 344 -16.42 -8.55 -28.95
C VAL A 344 -17.19 -7.58 -29.86
N LYS A 345 -16.76 -7.44 -31.12
CA LYS A 345 -17.46 -6.66 -32.16
C LYS A 345 -18.54 -7.47 -32.88
N THR A 346 -18.66 -8.77 -32.62
CA THR A 346 -19.69 -9.61 -33.25
C THR A 346 -21.08 -9.28 -32.70
N GLU A 347 -22.10 -9.40 -33.55
CA GLU A 347 -23.51 -9.16 -33.17
C GLU A 347 -23.93 -9.97 -31.94
N ARG A 348 -23.48 -11.22 -31.86
CA ARG A 348 -23.78 -12.12 -30.73
C ARG A 348 -23.28 -11.57 -29.39
N PHE A 349 -22.08 -11.01 -29.38
CA PHE A 349 -21.49 -10.45 -28.16
C PHE A 349 -22.13 -9.11 -27.78
N LEU A 350 -22.46 -8.27 -28.77
CA LEU A 350 -23.15 -7.01 -28.55
C LEU A 350 -24.57 -7.22 -27.99
N ASP A 351 -25.30 -8.21 -28.50
CA ASP A 351 -26.62 -8.61 -27.98
C ASP A 351 -26.54 -9.08 -26.52
N TYR A 352 -25.50 -9.84 -26.18
CA TYR A 352 -25.23 -10.26 -24.80
C TYR A 352 -24.98 -9.07 -23.87
N LEU A 353 -24.20 -8.08 -24.31
CA LEU A 353 -23.96 -6.86 -23.54
C LEU A 353 -25.25 -6.03 -23.34
N SER A 354 -26.11 -5.93 -24.36
CA SER A 354 -27.41 -5.25 -24.25
C SER A 354 -28.29 -5.89 -23.16
N LYS A 355 -28.42 -7.23 -23.19
CA LYS A 355 -29.19 -7.99 -22.21
C LYS A 355 -28.67 -7.81 -20.77
N ILE A 356 -27.35 -7.75 -20.58
CA ILE A 356 -26.76 -7.49 -19.27
C ILE A 356 -27.08 -6.07 -18.78
N ASN A 357 -26.97 -5.08 -19.66
CA ASN A 357 -27.22 -3.68 -19.29
C ASN A 357 -28.70 -3.48 -18.92
N GLU A 358 -29.61 -4.04 -19.72
CA GLU A 358 -31.05 -4.03 -19.42
C GLU A 358 -31.37 -4.69 -18.06
N ALA A 359 -30.74 -5.84 -17.78
CA ALA A 359 -30.89 -6.52 -16.48
C ALA A 359 -30.33 -5.70 -15.30
N ARG A 360 -29.21 -4.97 -15.51
CA ARG A 360 -28.60 -4.09 -14.50
C ARG A 360 -29.48 -2.89 -14.19
N GLU A 361 -30.07 -2.26 -15.21
CA GLU A 361 -30.99 -1.12 -15.06
C GLU A 361 -32.26 -1.52 -14.30
N GLN A 362 -32.86 -2.66 -14.66
CA GLN A 362 -34.02 -3.21 -13.95
C GLN A 362 -33.70 -3.59 -12.49
N GLY A 363 -32.51 -4.13 -12.23
CA GLY A 363 -32.03 -4.44 -10.88
C GLY A 363 -31.76 -3.19 -10.03
N GLY A 364 -31.21 -2.14 -10.64
CA GLY A 364 -31.00 -0.82 -10.02
C GLY A 364 -32.32 -0.17 -9.63
N ALA A 365 -33.30 -0.16 -10.54
CA ALA A 365 -34.65 0.35 -10.28
C ALA A 365 -35.34 -0.39 -9.12
N LYS A 366 -35.21 -1.74 -9.06
CA LYS A 366 -35.73 -2.55 -7.94
C LYS A 366 -35.06 -2.24 -6.61
N LYS A 367 -33.74 -1.98 -6.57
CA LYS A 367 -33.02 -1.58 -5.36
C LYS A 367 -33.40 -0.19 -4.87
N ILE A 368 -33.58 0.78 -5.78
CA ILE A 368 -34.04 2.13 -5.44
C ILE A 368 -35.47 2.08 -4.88
N ALA A 369 -36.36 1.29 -5.49
CA ALA A 369 -37.72 1.08 -4.98
C ALA A 369 -37.74 0.41 -3.59
N ALA A 370 -36.86 -0.58 -3.34
CA ALA A 370 -36.72 -1.21 -2.03
C ALA A 370 -36.18 -0.24 -0.96
N ALA A 371 -35.22 0.61 -1.31
CA ALA A 371 -34.69 1.64 -0.42
C ALA A 371 -35.74 2.71 -0.09
N ALA A 372 -36.57 3.10 -1.05
CA ALA A 372 -37.68 4.02 -0.85
C ALA A 372 -38.77 3.44 0.09
N LYS A 373 -39.14 2.16 -0.10
CA LYS A 373 -40.05 1.44 0.83
C LYS A 373 -39.50 1.36 2.25
N ASN A 374 -38.19 1.10 2.41
CA ASN A 374 -37.56 1.10 3.72
C ASN A 374 -37.58 2.50 4.36
N ARG A 375 -37.30 3.58 3.62
CA ARG A 375 -37.42 4.96 4.15
C ARG A 375 -38.83 5.31 4.62
N GLN A 376 -39.87 4.93 3.88
CA GLN A 376 -41.26 5.14 4.29
C GLN A 376 -41.63 4.36 5.57
N ARG A 377 -41.12 3.14 5.72
CA ARG A 377 -41.31 2.32 6.93
C ARG A 377 -40.67 2.94 8.17
N TRP A 378 -39.51 3.60 8.01
CA TRP A 378 -38.84 4.33 9.09
C TRP A 378 -39.61 5.60 9.50
N GLN A 379 -40.18 6.34 8.55
CA GLN A 379 -40.98 7.54 8.86
C GLN A 379 -42.34 7.21 9.50
N GLY A 380 -42.93 6.04 9.21
CA GLY A 380 -44.15 5.56 9.87
C GLY A 380 -43.96 5.08 11.32
N GLY A 381 -42.73 4.74 11.73
CA GLY A 381 -42.42 4.26 13.08
C GLY A 381 -42.33 5.34 14.16
N LEU A 382 -42.22 6.62 13.78
CA LEU A 382 -42.05 7.77 14.68
C LEU A 382 -43.37 8.33 15.24
N ARG A 383 -44.51 7.68 14.99
CA ARG A 383 -45.82 8.06 15.57
C ARG A 383 -46.38 6.96 16.46
N LYS A 384 -45.79 6.74 17.64
CA LYS A 384 -46.54 6.24 18.80
C LYS A 384 -46.28 7.16 19.99
N PRO A 385 -47.31 7.81 20.55
CA PRO A 385 -47.14 8.73 21.66
C PRO A 385 -46.82 7.96 22.93
N PHE A 386 -45.81 8.43 23.67
CA PHE A 386 -45.48 8.00 25.02
C PHE A 386 -46.73 8.09 25.92
N ARG A 387 -47.21 6.95 26.42
CA ARG A 387 -48.13 6.94 27.57
C ARG A 387 -47.31 7.20 28.83
N LYS A 388 -47.55 8.34 29.46
CA LYS A 388 -47.19 8.58 30.86
C LYS A 388 -47.97 7.62 31.75
N ASN A 389 -47.26 6.89 32.60
CA ASN A 389 -47.48 6.82 34.04
C ASN A 389 -46.21 6.29 34.70
#